data_AF-A0A9P9WL71-F1
#
_entry.id   AF-A0A9P9WL71-F1
#
_cell.length_a   1.000
_cell.length_b   1.000
_cell.length_c   1.000
_cell.angle_alpha   90.00
_cell.angle_beta   90.00
_cell.angle_gamma   90.00
#
_symmetry.space_group_name_H-M   'P 1'
#
loop_
_entity.id
_entity.type
_entity.pdbx_description
1 polymer ?
#
loop_
_entity_poly.entity_id
_entity_poly.type
_entity_poly.pdbx_seq_one_letter_code
_entity_poly.pdbx_strand_id
1 'polypeptide(L)'
;MFLTVIVSHLWAIACFAIHLWFSSPKSRDLLHHQRQAVLRNNGGPLNTAWILIQIIWIWRRLGAIRRIGPLVTFTLLLSSALAVATAFSARIAIGNEVLLTGDSKDSNILIDSGPIDSHSDLGLNAPQDERFSFRVVLHCAPLVTEGYRSTLNISSDRSFARYFYGEPLLSFRPSEYTPANVTYEYPDDFVTRINITGLNYAWSDYTLSALLAYVTNGTTVTDGYSDFKPITDLQRHDADTTLMFLSTNSVGFVQNTADIWYNASQSTPPEEVSPGELSDPTFVPWSHQSEPASPLACARQEQYCTSGGGNCTPLSSSHDAKLAAKSLFRDTDQYQRWKWITTATKQITADEVYVIGALRSQALASRFNFLGGVQGAIPDNQWQLDVQYWHAVQLATMQKAVVDVAIGPLADEEAEIMLEWGINSTLQLQRLAHEELGIQPWSRCDGPIPCLESSARLARLDISDAKHPKFIAETLIPEKSYTDAASLSSQPAHQTSTKESFRESSPTASLSQRKESDGDIMSM
;
A
#
# COMPACT_ATOMS: atom_id res chain seq x y z
N MET A 1 7.89 -8.05 14.40
CA MET A 1 7.67 -6.94 13.44
C MET A 1 6.27 -6.33 13.54
N PHE A 2 5.20 -7.11 13.73
CA PHE A 2 3.82 -6.58 13.90
C PHE A 2 3.68 -5.58 15.07
N LEU A 3 4.18 -5.94 16.26
CA LEU A 3 4.10 -5.05 17.44
C LEU A 3 4.84 -3.73 17.26
N THR A 4 6.01 -3.75 16.62
CA THR A 4 6.79 -2.52 16.36
C THR A 4 6.05 -1.57 15.43
N VAL A 5 5.27 -2.09 14.48
CA VAL A 5 4.44 -1.30 13.56
C VAL A 5 3.20 -0.76 14.30
N ILE A 6 2.50 -1.58 15.10
CA ILE A 6 1.38 -1.09 15.91
C ILE A 6 1.83 0.01 16.88
N VAL A 7 2.96 -0.21 17.56
CA VAL A 7 3.54 0.75 18.51
C VAL A 7 3.89 2.06 17.82
N SER A 8 4.47 2.01 16.62
CA SER A 8 4.81 3.23 15.86
C SER A 8 3.58 3.99 15.39
N HIS A 9 2.53 3.29 14.94
CA HIS A 9 1.26 3.93 14.55
C HIS A 9 0.51 4.50 15.76
N LEU A 10 0.42 3.77 16.87
CA LEU A 10 -0.18 4.26 18.11
C LEU A 10 0.54 5.51 18.61
N TRP A 11 1.87 5.53 18.54
CA TRP A 11 2.68 6.69 18.85
C TRP A 11 2.37 7.87 17.93
N ALA A 12 2.30 7.65 16.62
CA ALA A 12 1.97 8.70 15.65
C ALA A 12 0.58 9.31 15.92
N ILE A 13 -0.42 8.48 16.22
CA ILE A 13 -1.77 8.93 16.59
C ILE A 13 -1.74 9.76 17.88
N ALA A 14 -1.02 9.29 18.91
CA ALA A 14 -0.88 10.02 20.16
C ALA A 14 -0.22 11.39 19.96
N CYS A 15 0.86 11.47 19.18
CA CYS A 15 1.50 12.74 18.84
C CYS A 15 0.55 13.69 18.12
N PHE A 16 -0.21 13.18 17.15
CA PHE A 16 -1.18 13.98 16.40
C PHE A 16 -2.30 14.50 17.30
N ALA A 17 -2.88 13.65 18.16
CA ALA A 17 -3.91 14.05 19.12
C ALA A 17 -3.41 15.11 20.11
N ILE A 18 -2.17 14.98 20.59
CA ILE A 18 -1.56 15.96 21.48
C ILE A 18 -1.28 17.27 20.73
N HIS A 19 -0.82 17.20 19.49
CA HIS A 19 -0.63 18.37 18.65
C HIS A 19 -1.95 19.12 18.46
N LEU A 20 -3.03 18.41 18.12
CA LEU A 20 -4.38 18.95 17.96
C LEU A 20 -4.84 19.71 19.20
N TRP A 21 -4.74 19.11 20.39
CA TRP A 21 -5.13 19.77 21.64
C TRP A 21 -4.36 21.09 21.83
N PHE A 22 -3.09 21.09 21.46
CA PHE A 22 -2.20 22.18 21.77
C PHE A 22 -2.03 23.22 20.66
N SER A 23 -2.58 22.97 19.47
CA SER A 23 -2.53 23.86 18.31
C SER A 23 -3.34 25.14 18.58
N SER A 24 -2.96 26.22 17.90
CA SER A 24 -3.63 27.51 18.05
C SER A 24 -3.36 28.38 16.80
N PRO A 25 -4.38 29.02 16.23
CA PRO A 25 -4.21 29.92 15.08
C PRO A 25 -3.55 31.27 15.43
N LYS A 26 -3.32 31.52 16.73
CA LYS A 26 -2.67 32.74 17.21
C LYS A 26 -1.17 32.54 17.28
N SER A 27 -0.40 33.59 16.96
CA SER A 27 1.06 33.59 17.15
C SER A 27 1.44 33.15 18.58
N ARG A 28 2.38 32.21 18.68
CA ARG A 28 2.87 31.64 19.94
C ARG A 28 4.39 31.82 20.07
N ASP A 29 4.88 31.54 21.27
CA ASP A 29 6.31 31.61 21.56
C ASP A 29 7.08 30.41 21.01
N LEU A 30 8.41 30.53 20.99
CA LEU A 30 9.30 29.50 20.48
C LEU A 30 9.09 28.13 21.17
N LEU A 31 8.74 28.12 22.46
CA LEU A 31 8.53 26.89 23.21
C LEU A 31 7.32 26.09 22.67
N HIS A 32 6.28 26.78 22.23
CA HIS A 32 5.14 26.16 21.56
C HIS A 32 5.56 25.50 20.24
N HIS A 33 6.26 26.23 19.37
CA HIS A 33 6.69 25.71 18.06
C HIS A 33 7.71 24.56 18.20
N GLN A 34 8.63 24.64 19.16
CA GLN A 34 9.56 23.54 19.46
C GLN A 34 8.81 22.28 19.89
N ARG A 35 7.76 22.39 20.70
CA ARG A 35 6.93 21.25 21.08
C ARG A 35 6.22 20.64 19.86
N GLN A 36 5.59 21.45 19.01
CA GLN A 36 4.88 20.94 17.84
C GLN A 36 5.83 20.26 16.84
N ALA A 37 6.98 20.86 16.56
CA ALA A 37 8.01 20.26 15.72
C ALA A 37 8.54 18.94 16.30
N VAL A 38 8.71 18.85 17.62
CA VAL A 38 9.13 17.61 18.30
C VAL A 38 8.07 16.51 18.16
N LEU A 39 6.79 16.82 18.35
CA LEU A 39 5.69 15.86 18.18
C LEU A 39 5.60 15.32 16.75
N ARG A 40 5.86 16.18 15.75
CA ARG A 40 5.75 15.82 14.33
C ARG A 40 6.89 14.93 13.82
N ASN A 41 8.10 15.11 14.33
CA ASN A 41 9.33 14.56 13.71
C ASN A 41 10.02 13.45 14.51
N ASN A 42 9.56 13.12 15.72
CA ASN A 42 10.25 12.13 16.54
C ASN A 42 9.68 10.71 16.39
N GLY A 43 10.56 9.77 16.04
CA GLY A 43 10.22 8.37 15.72
C GLY A 43 9.86 7.47 16.91
N GLY A 44 9.79 7.99 18.14
CA GLY A 44 9.36 7.19 19.29
C GLY A 44 9.22 7.98 20.60
N PRO A 45 8.46 7.44 21.57
CA PRO A 45 8.12 8.14 22.81
C PRO A 45 9.35 8.41 23.70
N LEU A 46 10.31 7.48 23.77
CA LEU A 46 11.51 7.64 24.58
C LEU A 46 12.43 8.76 24.04
N ASN A 47 12.68 8.77 22.72
CA ASN A 47 13.48 9.82 22.09
C ASN A 47 12.82 11.21 22.27
N THR A 48 11.49 11.24 22.16
CA THR A 48 10.70 12.45 22.39
C THR A 48 10.84 12.93 23.83
N ALA A 49 10.73 12.03 24.82
CA ALA A 49 10.95 12.37 26.22
C ALA A 49 12.33 13.00 26.44
N TRP A 50 13.37 12.42 25.84
CA TRP A 50 14.74 12.91 25.94
C TRP A 50 14.89 14.34 25.39
N ILE A 51 14.38 14.62 24.20
CA ILE A 51 14.44 15.97 23.61
C ILE A 51 13.64 16.97 24.44
N LEU A 52 12.45 16.60 24.92
CA LEU A 52 11.64 17.46 25.77
C LEU A 52 12.32 17.77 27.12
N ILE A 53 13.06 16.83 27.70
CA ILE A 53 13.88 17.05 28.90
C ILE A 53 14.98 18.08 28.61
N GLN A 54 15.65 17.99 27.45
CA GLN A 54 16.64 18.98 27.03
C GLN A 54 16.02 20.37 26.88
N ILE A 55 14.84 20.46 26.26
CA ILE A 55 14.09 21.73 26.13
C ILE A 55 13.75 22.29 27.52
N ILE A 56 13.23 21.46 28.44
CA ILE A 56 12.99 21.89 29.83
C ILE A 56 14.26 22.43 30.49
N TRP A 57 15.40 21.76 30.30
CA TRP A 57 16.66 22.16 30.93
C TRP A 57 17.18 23.51 30.40
N ILE A 58 17.12 23.71 29.07
CA ILE A 58 17.52 24.97 28.42
C ILE A 58 16.61 26.12 28.87
N TRP A 59 15.29 25.88 28.90
CA TRP A 59 14.28 26.90 29.20
C TRP A 59 13.80 26.90 30.65
N ARG A 60 14.55 26.30 31.58
CA ARG A 60 14.16 26.12 32.99
C ARG A 60 13.81 27.41 33.73
N ARG A 61 14.40 28.53 33.31
CA ARG A 61 14.15 29.86 33.90
C ARG A 61 12.89 30.55 33.37
N LEU A 62 12.28 30.03 32.29
CA LEU A 62 11.05 30.57 31.68
C LEU A 62 9.81 29.71 31.98
N GLY A 63 9.83 28.92 33.05
CA GLY A 63 8.67 28.12 33.45
C GLY A 63 8.32 26.96 32.51
N ALA A 64 9.27 26.52 31.67
CA ALA A 64 9.07 25.44 30.69
C ALA A 64 8.58 24.12 31.32
N ILE A 65 8.96 23.85 32.58
CA ILE A 65 8.51 22.67 33.33
C ILE A 65 6.98 22.57 33.39
N ARG A 66 6.27 23.69 33.59
CA ARG A 66 4.80 23.67 33.67
C ARG A 66 4.13 23.38 32.33
N ARG A 67 4.77 23.76 31.22
CA ARG A 67 4.20 23.63 29.87
C ARG A 67 4.57 22.31 29.17
N ILE A 68 5.76 21.77 29.46
CA ILE A 68 6.29 20.55 28.81
C ILE A 68 6.32 19.35 29.75
N GLY A 69 6.41 19.57 31.07
CA GLY A 69 6.47 18.50 32.07
C GLY A 69 5.36 17.44 31.94
N PRO A 70 4.08 17.82 31.77
CA PRO A 70 3.00 16.85 31.57
C PRO A 70 3.21 15.94 30.34
N LEU A 71 3.78 16.50 29.25
CA LEU A 71 4.07 15.74 28.05
C LEU A 71 5.23 14.76 28.27
N VAL A 72 6.28 15.16 28.99
CA VAL A 72 7.38 14.26 29.38
C VAL A 72 6.86 13.10 30.24
N THR A 73 5.97 13.39 31.20
CA THR A 73 5.39 12.31 32.02
C THR A 73 4.56 11.36 31.17
N PHE A 74 3.77 11.87 30.22
CA PHE A 74 2.99 11.05 29.30
C PHE A 74 3.88 10.16 28.43
N THR A 75 4.93 10.69 27.82
CA THR A 75 5.80 9.92 26.93
C THR A 75 6.59 8.85 27.67
N LEU A 76 7.01 9.09 28.91
CA LEU A 76 7.67 8.10 29.75
C LEU A 76 6.72 6.98 30.19
N LEU A 77 5.48 7.33 30.58
CA LEU A 77 4.45 6.35 30.95
C LEU A 77 4.08 5.48 29.75
N LEU A 78 3.85 6.10 28.59
CA LEU A 78 3.54 5.37 27.36
C LEU A 78 4.69 4.46 26.95
N SER A 79 5.94 4.94 27.01
CA SER A 79 7.13 4.10 26.74
C SER A 79 7.18 2.88 27.66
N SER A 80 6.90 3.08 28.94
CA SER A 80 6.91 2.01 29.95
C SER A 80 5.80 1.00 29.67
N ALA A 81 4.58 1.47 29.37
CA ALA A 81 3.44 0.61 29.05
C ALA A 81 3.69 -0.22 27.78
N LEU A 82 4.26 0.38 26.73
CA LEU A 82 4.59 -0.31 25.48
C LEU A 82 5.68 -1.36 25.70
N ALA A 83 6.68 -1.07 26.55
CA ALA A 83 7.72 -2.05 26.90
C ALA A 83 7.12 -3.26 27.65
N VAL A 84 6.22 -3.02 28.61
CA VAL A 84 5.52 -4.09 29.35
C VAL A 84 4.62 -4.91 28.43
N ALA A 85 3.84 -4.26 27.56
CA ALA A 85 2.97 -4.94 26.60
C ALA A 85 3.77 -5.83 25.64
N THR A 86 4.92 -5.34 25.15
CA THR A 86 5.82 -6.11 24.29
C THR A 86 6.37 -7.34 25.02
N ALA A 87 6.76 -7.19 26.29
CA ALA A 87 7.27 -8.30 27.11
C ALA A 87 6.19 -9.36 27.42
N PHE A 88 4.93 -8.95 27.63
CA PHE A 88 3.82 -9.86 27.90
C PHE A 88 3.36 -10.59 26.63
N SER A 89 3.34 -9.90 25.48
CA SER A 89 3.01 -10.53 24.19
C SER A 89 3.99 -11.61 23.79
N ALA A 90 5.30 -11.44 24.10
CA ALA A 90 6.31 -12.48 23.88
C ALA A 90 6.02 -13.76 24.69
N ARG A 91 5.31 -13.65 25.82
CA ARG A 91 4.87 -14.81 26.62
C ARG A 91 3.58 -15.43 26.10
N ILE A 92 2.64 -14.64 25.57
CA ILE A 92 1.37 -15.14 25.01
C ILE A 92 1.58 -15.83 23.67
N ALA A 93 2.53 -15.39 22.84
CA ALA A 93 2.86 -16.06 21.57
C ALA A 93 3.34 -17.51 21.75
N ILE A 94 3.68 -17.91 22.99
CA ILE A 94 4.11 -19.27 23.36
C ILE A 94 2.91 -20.11 23.84
N GLY A 95 1.71 -19.54 23.99
CA GLY A 95 0.54 -20.25 24.50
C GLY A 95 -0.78 -19.56 24.14
N ASN A 96 -1.34 -19.92 22.99
CA ASN A 96 -2.75 -20.20 22.73
C ASN A 96 -3.04 -20.01 21.24
N GLU A 97 -3.13 -21.12 20.52
CA GLU A 97 -3.94 -21.19 19.31
C GLU A 97 -5.41 -21.06 19.73
N VAL A 98 -6.06 -19.97 19.32
CA VAL A 98 -7.52 -19.88 19.40
C VAL A 98 -8.06 -20.66 18.21
N LEU A 99 -8.46 -21.90 18.48
CA LEU A 99 -9.07 -22.81 17.54
C LEU A 99 -10.48 -22.30 17.22
N LEU A 100 -10.61 -21.50 16.16
CA LEU A 100 -11.91 -21.28 15.52
C LEU A 100 -12.26 -22.57 14.79
N THR A 101 -13.14 -23.35 15.40
CA THR A 101 -13.62 -24.63 14.89
C THR A 101 -14.44 -24.36 13.62
N GLY A 102 -13.84 -24.66 12.48
CA GLY A 102 -14.54 -24.85 11.21
C GLY A 102 -14.19 -26.23 10.69
N ASP A 103 -14.90 -27.27 11.15
CA ASP A 103 -14.86 -28.59 10.52
C ASP A 103 -15.57 -28.49 9.16
N SER A 104 -14.79 -28.40 8.08
CA SER A 104 -15.24 -28.76 6.74
C SER A 104 -14.15 -29.57 6.06
N LYS A 105 -14.50 -30.80 5.69
CA LYS A 105 -13.69 -31.66 4.80
C LYS A 105 -13.78 -31.26 3.33
N ASP A 106 -14.44 -30.13 3.03
CA ASP A 106 -14.43 -29.46 1.74
C ASP A 106 -13.78 -28.08 1.92
N SER A 107 -12.72 -27.79 1.18
CA SER A 107 -11.79 -26.69 1.38
C SER A 107 -12.33 -25.31 0.97
N ASN A 108 -13.50 -24.94 1.48
CA ASN A 108 -14.17 -23.66 1.21
C ASN A 108 -14.26 -22.84 2.51
N ILE A 109 -14.44 -21.53 2.37
CA ILE A 109 -14.73 -20.64 3.50
C ILE A 109 -16.00 -19.84 3.23
N LEU A 110 -16.89 -19.80 4.22
CA LEU A 110 -18.04 -18.92 4.25
C LEU A 110 -17.85 -17.89 5.35
N ILE A 111 -17.71 -16.63 4.97
CA ILE A 111 -17.61 -15.49 5.88
C ILE A 111 -18.95 -14.77 5.87
N ASP A 112 -19.50 -14.57 7.05
CA ASP A 112 -20.74 -13.83 7.26
C ASP A 112 -20.45 -12.69 8.22
N SER A 113 -20.65 -11.44 7.77
CA SER A 113 -20.46 -10.28 8.62
C SER A 113 -21.45 -10.22 9.79
N GLY A 114 -22.56 -10.97 9.70
CA GLY A 114 -23.75 -10.68 10.49
C GLY A 114 -24.38 -9.34 10.09
N PRO A 115 -25.43 -8.89 10.80
CA PRO A 115 -26.03 -7.59 10.57
C PRO A 115 -25.09 -6.48 11.04
N ILE A 116 -24.61 -5.68 10.10
CA ILE A 116 -23.90 -4.41 10.33
C ILE A 116 -24.94 -3.33 10.53
N ASP A 117 -25.05 -2.80 11.74
CA ASP A 117 -26.03 -1.79 12.12
C ASP A 117 -25.54 -0.38 11.75
N SER A 118 -26.38 0.37 11.05
CA SER A 118 -26.08 1.75 10.64
C SER A 118 -25.72 2.66 11.81
N HIS A 119 -26.25 2.43 13.01
CA HIS A 119 -26.00 3.26 14.19
C HIS A 119 -24.79 2.80 14.99
N SER A 120 -24.76 1.55 15.47
CA SER A 120 -23.67 1.10 16.35
C SER A 120 -22.35 0.91 15.61
N ASP A 121 -22.41 0.45 14.36
CA ASP A 121 -21.20 0.03 13.64
C ASP A 121 -20.71 1.12 12.70
N LEU A 122 -21.63 1.89 12.11
CA LEU A 122 -21.31 2.99 11.18
C LEU A 122 -21.49 4.39 11.77
N GLY A 123 -22.00 4.52 13.01
CA GLY A 123 -22.09 5.81 13.70
C GLY A 123 -23.19 6.75 13.21
N LEU A 124 -24.17 6.27 12.43
CA LEU A 124 -25.30 7.08 11.98
C LEU A 124 -26.21 7.42 13.16
N ASN A 125 -26.17 8.68 13.61
CA ASN A 125 -27.08 9.16 14.64
C ASN A 125 -28.49 9.40 14.09
N ALA A 126 -29.34 8.37 14.17
CA ALA A 126 -30.72 8.40 13.69
C ALA A 126 -31.70 7.78 14.71
N PRO A 127 -32.99 8.19 14.71
CA PRO A 127 -34.07 7.50 15.41
C PRO A 127 -34.16 6.02 15.03
N GLN A 128 -34.70 5.18 15.92
CA GLN A 128 -34.68 3.74 15.75
C GLN A 128 -35.37 3.29 14.45
N ASP A 129 -36.49 3.88 14.09
CA ASP A 129 -37.26 3.62 12.87
C ASP A 129 -36.57 4.07 11.58
N GLU A 130 -35.58 4.97 11.67
CA GLU A 130 -34.79 5.46 10.55
C GLU A 130 -33.45 4.71 10.36
N ARG A 131 -33.11 3.79 11.26
CA ARG A 131 -31.93 2.93 11.16
C ARG A 131 -32.18 1.76 10.23
N PHE A 132 -31.11 1.22 9.68
CA PHE A 132 -31.13 -0.02 8.92
C PHE A 132 -29.89 -0.85 9.25
N SER A 133 -29.90 -2.11 8.84
CA SER A 133 -28.71 -2.94 8.85
C SER A 133 -28.48 -3.53 7.48
N PHE A 134 -27.25 -3.92 7.21
CA PHE A 134 -26.91 -4.70 6.02
C PHE A 134 -25.96 -5.82 6.40
N ARG A 135 -25.90 -6.84 5.57
CA ARG A 135 -25.11 -8.04 5.79
C ARG A 135 -24.38 -8.37 4.51
N VAL A 136 -23.11 -8.74 4.62
CA VAL A 136 -22.27 -9.22 3.53
C VAL A 136 -21.94 -10.68 3.81
N VAL A 137 -22.19 -11.53 2.82
CA VAL A 137 -21.83 -12.95 2.86
C VAL A 137 -20.85 -13.21 1.72
N LEU A 138 -19.70 -13.80 2.06
CA LEU A 138 -18.62 -14.10 1.15
C LEU A 138 -18.33 -15.61 1.18
N HIS A 139 -18.46 -16.30 0.05
CA HIS A 139 -18.17 -17.73 -0.06
C HIS A 139 -17.01 -17.94 -1.03
N CYS A 140 -15.87 -18.39 -0.54
CA CYS A 140 -14.65 -18.53 -1.34
C CYS A 140 -14.12 -19.96 -1.39
N ALA A 141 -13.45 -20.28 -2.50
CA ALA A 141 -12.73 -21.54 -2.69
C ALA A 141 -11.57 -21.36 -3.69
N PRO A 142 -10.41 -21.98 -3.44
CA PRO A 142 -9.38 -22.20 -4.46
C PRO A 142 -9.95 -23.02 -5.62
N LEU A 143 -9.53 -22.73 -6.85
CA LEU A 143 -10.07 -23.37 -8.06
C LEU A 143 -9.12 -24.43 -8.62
N VAL A 144 -9.71 -25.45 -9.26
CA VAL A 144 -8.97 -26.50 -9.97
C VAL A 144 -8.38 -25.96 -11.26
N THR A 145 -7.06 -26.02 -11.40
CA THR A 145 -6.31 -25.57 -12.58
C THR A 145 -6.26 -26.59 -13.73
N GLU A 146 -6.41 -27.88 -13.42
CA GLU A 146 -6.40 -28.94 -14.43
C GLU A 146 -7.53 -28.74 -15.44
N GLY A 147 -7.20 -28.79 -16.73
CA GLY A 147 -8.15 -28.52 -17.82
C GLY A 147 -8.44 -27.03 -18.08
N TYR A 148 -8.03 -26.13 -17.19
CA TYR A 148 -8.23 -24.67 -17.29
C TYR A 148 -6.92 -23.89 -17.49
N ARG A 149 -5.81 -24.58 -17.73
CA ARG A 149 -4.47 -24.02 -17.96
C ARG A 149 -3.88 -24.53 -19.28
N SER A 150 -3.16 -23.66 -19.99
CA SER A 150 -2.25 -24.04 -21.08
C SER A 150 -0.94 -23.26 -21.01
N THR A 151 0.15 -23.81 -21.53
CA THR A 151 1.42 -23.06 -21.67
C THR A 151 1.55 -22.50 -23.09
N LEU A 152 1.94 -21.22 -23.19
CA LEU A 152 2.36 -20.58 -24.43
C LEU A 152 3.89 -20.43 -24.43
N ASN A 153 4.54 -20.99 -25.44
CA ASN A 153 5.98 -20.79 -25.67
C ASN A 153 6.19 -19.71 -26.73
N ILE A 154 6.88 -18.63 -26.39
CA ILE A 154 7.24 -17.55 -27.34
C ILE A 154 8.60 -17.82 -27.96
N SER A 155 9.57 -18.25 -27.17
CA SER A 155 10.92 -18.62 -27.60
C SER A 155 11.45 -19.79 -26.77
N SER A 156 12.68 -20.25 -27.05
CA SER A 156 13.33 -21.32 -26.27
C SER A 156 13.53 -20.99 -24.79
N ASP A 157 13.50 -19.71 -24.43
CA ASP A 157 13.78 -19.16 -23.11
C ASP A 157 12.63 -18.31 -22.54
N ARG A 158 11.46 -18.29 -23.20
CA ARG A 158 10.27 -17.53 -22.79
C ARG A 158 9.01 -18.37 -22.94
N SER A 159 8.34 -18.58 -21.82
CA SER A 159 7.05 -19.25 -21.75
C SER A 159 6.12 -18.57 -20.74
N PHE A 160 4.82 -18.76 -20.94
CA PHE A 160 3.75 -18.19 -20.12
C PHE A 160 2.71 -19.26 -19.81
N ALA A 161 2.24 -19.30 -18.57
CA ALA A 161 1.04 -20.02 -18.19
C ALA A 161 -0.19 -19.13 -18.44
N ARG A 162 -1.16 -19.66 -19.21
CA ARG A 162 -2.45 -19.04 -19.52
C ARG A 162 -3.58 -19.77 -18.81
N TYR A 163 -4.47 -19.03 -18.17
CA TYR A 163 -5.61 -19.54 -17.41
C TYR A 163 -6.93 -19.12 -18.09
N PHE A 164 -7.93 -20.01 -18.08
CA PHE A 164 -9.16 -19.91 -18.87
C PHE A 164 -10.43 -20.06 -18.02
N TYR A 165 -10.63 -19.16 -17.06
CA TYR A 165 -11.81 -19.12 -16.17
C TYR A 165 -12.91 -18.16 -16.64
N GLY A 166 -12.70 -17.50 -17.78
CA GLY A 166 -13.67 -16.59 -18.38
C GLY A 166 -13.07 -15.66 -19.42
N GLU A 167 -13.96 -15.06 -20.19
CA GLU A 167 -13.63 -14.13 -21.26
C GLU A 167 -13.36 -12.73 -20.70
N PRO A 168 -12.17 -12.12 -20.89
CA PRO A 168 -11.91 -10.75 -20.46
C PRO A 168 -12.77 -9.77 -21.27
N LEU A 169 -13.37 -8.77 -20.62
CA LEU A 169 -14.31 -7.83 -21.24
C LEU A 169 -13.62 -6.52 -21.68
N LEU A 170 -14.28 -5.80 -22.59
CA LEU A 170 -13.71 -4.80 -23.52
C LEU A 170 -12.89 -3.66 -22.90
N SER A 171 -13.08 -3.32 -21.62
CA SER A 171 -12.28 -2.28 -20.94
C SER A 171 -10.80 -2.64 -20.75
N PHE A 172 -10.43 -3.91 -20.95
CA PHE A 172 -9.07 -4.43 -20.70
C PHE A 172 -8.46 -5.19 -21.89
N ARG A 173 -9.04 -5.07 -23.09
CA ARG A 173 -8.51 -5.72 -24.30
C ARG A 173 -7.66 -4.78 -25.15
N PRO A 174 -6.43 -5.17 -25.54
CA PRO A 174 -5.77 -4.57 -26.69
C PRO A 174 -6.56 -4.90 -27.97
N SER A 175 -6.84 -3.91 -28.82
CA SER A 175 -7.62 -4.08 -30.06
C SER A 175 -7.01 -5.06 -31.06
N GLU A 176 -5.73 -5.42 -30.90
CA GLU A 176 -4.94 -6.19 -31.87
C GLU A 176 -4.60 -7.63 -31.44
N TYR A 177 -4.97 -8.09 -30.24
CA TYR A 177 -4.53 -9.39 -29.71
C TYR A 177 -5.69 -10.36 -29.42
N THR A 178 -5.80 -11.43 -30.22
CA THR A 178 -6.61 -12.63 -29.94
C THR A 178 -5.69 -13.76 -29.46
N PRO A 179 -5.94 -14.29 -28.25
CA PRO A 179 -7.00 -15.28 -28.10
C PRO A 179 -8.14 -14.74 -27.23
N ALA A 180 -9.38 -14.96 -27.66
CA ALA A 180 -10.57 -14.37 -27.06
C ALA A 180 -10.86 -14.77 -25.60
N ASN A 181 -10.20 -15.79 -25.03
CA ASN A 181 -10.64 -16.43 -23.79
C ASN A 181 -9.58 -16.55 -22.68
N VAL A 182 -8.42 -15.87 -22.79
CA VAL A 182 -7.39 -15.93 -21.73
C VAL A 182 -7.79 -14.99 -20.60
N THR A 183 -8.06 -15.53 -19.42
CA THR A 183 -8.47 -14.76 -18.23
C THR A 183 -7.28 -14.15 -17.53
N TYR A 184 -6.18 -14.90 -17.42
CA TYR A 184 -4.95 -14.46 -16.78
C TYR A 184 -3.76 -15.13 -17.47
N GLU A 185 -2.66 -14.40 -17.58
CA GLU A 185 -1.40 -14.88 -18.15
C GLU A 185 -0.27 -14.50 -17.20
N TYR A 186 0.63 -15.44 -16.92
CA TYR A 186 1.78 -15.21 -16.05
C TYR A 186 3.04 -15.89 -16.60
N PRO A 187 4.22 -15.25 -16.54
CA PRO A 187 5.47 -15.90 -16.92
C PRO A 187 5.74 -17.15 -16.06
N ASP A 188 6.08 -18.27 -16.69
CA ASP A 188 6.45 -19.52 -15.99
C ASP A 188 7.95 -19.84 -16.10
N ASP A 189 8.74 -18.91 -16.67
CA ASP A 189 10.18 -19.03 -16.91
C ASP A 189 11.07 -18.34 -15.84
N PHE A 190 10.46 -17.77 -14.78
CA PHE A 190 11.16 -16.85 -13.88
C PHE A 190 12.34 -17.49 -13.10
N VAL A 191 12.17 -18.71 -12.59
CA VAL A 191 13.25 -19.46 -11.91
C VAL A 191 14.44 -19.68 -12.86
N THR A 192 14.15 -20.18 -14.08
CA THR A 192 15.16 -20.48 -15.09
C THR A 192 15.93 -19.22 -15.51
N ARG A 193 15.26 -18.06 -15.60
CA ARG A 193 15.91 -16.78 -15.93
C ARG A 193 16.93 -16.33 -14.90
N ILE A 194 16.63 -16.48 -13.60
CA ILE A 194 17.56 -16.12 -12.52
C ILE A 194 18.85 -16.95 -12.65
N ASN A 195 18.69 -18.26 -12.89
CA ASN A 195 19.82 -19.19 -12.99
C ASN A 195 20.71 -18.94 -14.22
N ILE A 196 20.14 -18.52 -15.36
CA ILE A 196 20.91 -18.31 -16.61
C ILE A 196 21.90 -17.15 -16.53
N THR A 197 21.54 -16.03 -15.89
CA THR A 197 22.36 -14.81 -15.95
C THR A 197 23.30 -14.66 -14.75
N GLY A 198 22.98 -15.27 -13.60
CA GLY A 198 23.79 -15.17 -12.37
C GLY A 198 23.94 -13.74 -11.84
N LEU A 199 23.01 -12.84 -12.20
CA LEU A 199 23.06 -11.43 -11.84
C LEU A 199 22.27 -11.11 -10.56
N ASN A 200 22.54 -9.95 -9.97
CA ASN A 200 21.75 -9.42 -8.86
C ASN A 200 20.35 -9.00 -9.35
N TYR A 201 19.32 -9.76 -8.98
CA TYR A 201 17.92 -9.43 -9.22
C TYR A 201 17.26 -8.81 -7.98
N ALA A 202 16.15 -8.11 -8.19
CA ALA A 202 15.27 -7.75 -7.09
C ALA A 202 14.75 -9.02 -6.42
N TRP A 203 14.62 -9.00 -5.09
CA TRP A 203 14.04 -10.10 -4.34
C TRP A 203 12.62 -10.39 -4.85
N SER A 204 12.31 -11.67 -5.04
CA SER A 204 10.97 -12.12 -5.42
C SER A 204 9.92 -11.63 -4.43
N ASP A 205 8.73 -11.34 -4.91
CA ASP A 205 7.58 -10.97 -4.11
C ASP A 205 6.32 -11.66 -4.68
N TYR A 206 5.25 -11.76 -3.92
CA TYR A 206 3.96 -12.22 -4.44
C TYR A 206 3.36 -11.18 -5.38
N THR A 207 2.69 -11.66 -6.42
CA THR A 207 1.82 -10.83 -7.26
C THR A 207 0.39 -11.32 -7.09
N LEU A 208 -0.50 -10.40 -6.71
CA LEU A 208 -1.93 -10.65 -6.66
C LEU A 208 -2.62 -9.93 -7.82
N SER A 209 -3.53 -10.64 -8.48
CA SER A 209 -4.47 -10.08 -9.44
C SER A 209 -5.88 -10.45 -9.02
N ALA A 210 -6.83 -9.56 -9.21
CA ALA A 210 -8.24 -9.81 -8.95
C ALA A 210 -9.09 -9.20 -10.07
N LEU A 211 -10.14 -9.92 -10.46
CA LEU A 211 -11.08 -9.59 -11.52
C LEU A 211 -12.50 -9.73 -10.97
N LEU A 212 -13.37 -8.77 -11.28
CA LEU A 212 -14.75 -8.75 -10.80
C LEU A 212 -15.75 -9.00 -11.94
N ALA A 213 -16.74 -9.83 -11.66
CA ALA A 213 -17.91 -10.04 -12.50
C ALA A 213 -19.18 -9.66 -11.73
N TYR A 214 -19.81 -8.55 -12.13
CA TYR A 214 -21.06 -8.09 -11.55
C TYR A 214 -22.24 -8.88 -12.12
N VAL A 215 -23.21 -9.18 -11.26
CA VAL A 215 -24.45 -9.85 -11.65
C VAL A 215 -25.64 -8.91 -11.42
N THR A 216 -26.52 -8.82 -12.41
CA THR A 216 -27.78 -8.08 -12.32
C THR A 216 -28.90 -8.91 -12.94
N ASN A 217 -30.00 -9.04 -12.20
CA ASN A 217 -31.17 -9.84 -12.59
C ASN A 217 -30.78 -11.26 -13.05
N GLY A 218 -29.86 -11.90 -12.33
CA GLY A 218 -29.38 -13.24 -12.64
C GLY A 218 -28.41 -13.33 -13.82
N THR A 219 -27.94 -12.23 -14.38
CA THR A 219 -27.03 -12.24 -15.54
C THR A 219 -25.76 -11.44 -15.30
N THR A 220 -24.61 -11.95 -15.76
CA THR A 220 -23.35 -11.20 -15.71
C THR A 220 -23.44 -9.97 -16.62
N VAL A 221 -23.12 -8.82 -16.05
CA VAL A 221 -23.13 -7.53 -16.74
C VAL A 221 -21.89 -7.40 -17.62
N THR A 222 -22.06 -7.17 -18.92
CA THR A 222 -20.93 -7.13 -19.90
C THR A 222 -20.69 -5.75 -20.54
N ASP A 223 -21.46 -4.73 -20.17
CA ASP A 223 -21.46 -3.38 -20.76
C ASP A 223 -20.45 -2.41 -20.09
N GLY A 224 -19.34 -2.94 -19.55
CA GLY A 224 -18.20 -2.16 -19.05
C GLY A 224 -18.05 -2.08 -17.54
N TYR A 225 -18.93 -2.71 -16.75
CA TYR A 225 -18.80 -2.78 -15.29
C TYR A 225 -17.99 -3.99 -14.80
N SER A 226 -18.05 -5.12 -15.51
CA SER A 226 -17.30 -6.33 -15.17
C SER A 226 -15.98 -6.39 -15.93
N ASP A 227 -14.95 -6.91 -15.28
CA ASP A 227 -13.63 -7.14 -15.86
C ASP A 227 -13.61 -8.36 -16.78
N PHE A 228 -14.46 -9.36 -16.47
CA PHE A 228 -14.54 -10.61 -17.21
C PHE A 228 -15.95 -11.22 -17.17
N LYS A 229 -16.22 -12.12 -18.12
CA LYS A 229 -17.40 -12.98 -18.16
C LYS A 229 -16.99 -14.40 -17.73
N PRO A 230 -17.42 -14.89 -16.56
CA PRO A 230 -17.03 -16.20 -16.07
C PRO A 230 -17.46 -17.34 -17.01
N ILE A 231 -16.71 -18.45 -17.01
CA ILE A 231 -17.16 -19.72 -17.60
C ILE A 231 -18.44 -20.22 -16.92
N THR A 232 -19.21 -21.08 -17.60
CA THR A 232 -20.49 -21.60 -17.10
C THR A 232 -20.39 -22.15 -15.67
N ASP A 233 -19.31 -22.88 -15.35
CA ASP A 233 -19.12 -23.51 -14.04
C ASP A 233 -18.85 -22.50 -12.92
N LEU A 234 -18.40 -21.29 -13.26
CA LEU A 234 -18.11 -20.20 -12.33
C LEU A 234 -19.22 -19.13 -12.31
N GLN A 235 -20.21 -19.22 -13.21
CA GLN A 235 -21.31 -18.25 -13.27
C GLN A 235 -22.25 -18.39 -12.07
N ARG A 236 -22.60 -17.25 -11.48
CA ARG A 236 -23.60 -17.13 -10.42
C ARG A 236 -24.75 -16.25 -10.90
N HIS A 237 -25.96 -16.54 -10.40
CA HIS A 237 -27.16 -15.73 -10.66
C HIS A 237 -27.56 -14.87 -9.45
N ASP A 238 -26.97 -15.13 -8.30
CA ASP A 238 -27.37 -14.59 -7.00
C ASP A 238 -26.23 -13.87 -6.27
N ALA A 239 -25.07 -13.71 -6.90
CA ALA A 239 -23.86 -13.18 -6.27
C ALA A 239 -22.95 -12.52 -7.31
N ASP A 240 -22.24 -11.47 -6.89
CA ASP A 240 -21.09 -10.98 -7.66
C ASP A 240 -19.94 -11.98 -7.49
N THR A 241 -19.13 -12.16 -8.54
CA THR A 241 -18.03 -13.15 -8.52
C THR A 241 -16.70 -12.44 -8.65
N THR A 242 -15.83 -12.62 -7.66
CA THR A 242 -14.44 -12.16 -7.71
C THR A 242 -13.53 -13.35 -8.01
N LEU A 243 -12.69 -13.25 -9.03
CA LEU A 243 -11.65 -14.23 -9.35
C LEU A 243 -10.28 -13.63 -9.06
N MET A 244 -9.44 -14.36 -8.36
CA MET A 244 -8.14 -13.91 -7.87
C MET A 244 -7.04 -14.89 -8.27
N PHE A 245 -5.85 -14.37 -8.53
CA PHE A 245 -4.67 -15.16 -8.83
C PHE A 245 -3.54 -14.76 -7.88
N LEU A 246 -2.95 -15.75 -7.22
CA LEU A 246 -1.70 -15.62 -6.49
C LEU A 246 -0.56 -16.18 -7.34
N SER A 247 0.33 -15.32 -7.78
CA SER A 247 1.54 -15.69 -8.51
C SER A 247 2.75 -15.48 -7.61
N THR A 248 3.54 -16.52 -7.38
CA THR A 248 4.63 -16.48 -6.39
C THR A 248 5.98 -16.04 -6.96
N ASN A 249 6.11 -15.80 -8.27
CA ASN A 249 7.41 -15.56 -8.91
C ASN A 249 8.40 -16.69 -8.59
N SER A 250 9.46 -16.41 -7.83
CA SER A 250 10.34 -17.41 -7.20
C SER A 250 10.43 -17.20 -5.70
N VAL A 251 9.29 -16.95 -5.04
CA VAL A 251 9.24 -17.00 -3.59
C VAL A 251 9.55 -18.43 -3.15
N GLY A 252 10.58 -18.59 -2.33
CA GLY A 252 10.96 -19.85 -1.71
C GLY A 252 10.26 -20.04 -0.38
N PHE A 253 9.91 -21.27 -0.02
CA PHE A 253 9.28 -21.62 1.24
C PHE A 253 10.27 -22.42 2.08
N VAL A 254 10.42 -22.04 3.35
CA VAL A 254 11.33 -22.75 4.28
C VAL A 254 10.86 -24.17 4.61
N GLN A 255 9.59 -24.47 4.37
CA GLN A 255 8.98 -25.78 4.58
C GLN A 255 7.85 -25.99 3.58
N ASN A 256 7.51 -27.24 3.31
CA ASN A 256 6.33 -27.57 2.53
C ASN A 256 5.07 -27.05 3.23
N THR A 257 4.09 -26.62 2.45
CA THR A 257 2.76 -26.23 2.95
C THR A 257 1.69 -27.13 2.36
N ALA A 258 0.74 -27.57 3.20
CA ALA A 258 -0.48 -28.24 2.75
C ALA A 258 -1.59 -27.24 2.38
N ASP A 259 -1.33 -25.93 2.51
CA ASP A 259 -2.22 -24.90 2.01
C ASP A 259 -2.42 -25.05 0.50
N ILE A 260 -3.67 -25.27 0.10
CA ILE A 260 -4.02 -25.62 -1.28
C ILE A 260 -3.90 -24.45 -2.27
N TRP A 261 -3.85 -23.21 -1.81
CA TRP A 261 -3.72 -22.03 -2.68
C TRP A 261 -2.25 -21.64 -2.84
N TYR A 262 -1.47 -21.71 -1.76
CA TYR A 262 -0.02 -21.52 -1.83
C TYR A 262 0.68 -22.73 -2.47
N ASN A 263 0.21 -23.94 -2.18
CA ASN A 263 0.63 -25.22 -2.76
C ASN A 263 2.13 -25.34 -3.06
N ALA A 264 2.95 -25.00 -2.06
CA ALA A 264 4.40 -25.07 -2.14
C ALA A 264 4.90 -26.43 -1.60
N SER A 265 4.84 -27.44 -2.47
CA SER A 265 5.27 -28.81 -2.15
C SER A 265 6.42 -29.30 -3.03
N GLN A 266 6.82 -28.54 -4.05
CA GLN A 266 7.93 -28.92 -4.93
C GLN A 266 9.25 -28.43 -4.33
N SER A 267 10.12 -29.35 -3.92
CA SER A 267 11.47 -28.99 -3.48
C SER A 267 12.33 -28.53 -4.65
N THR A 268 13.27 -27.61 -4.40
CA THR A 268 14.28 -27.20 -5.40
C THR A 268 14.95 -28.44 -5.99
N PRO A 269 15.00 -28.58 -7.34
CA PRO A 269 15.69 -29.70 -7.98
C PRO A 269 17.15 -29.79 -7.54
N PRO A 270 17.71 -31.00 -7.28
CA PRO A 270 19.09 -31.16 -6.84
C PRO A 270 20.12 -30.54 -7.80
N GLU A 271 19.78 -30.46 -9.09
CA GLU A 271 20.60 -29.89 -10.16
C GLU A 271 20.76 -28.36 -10.05
N GLU A 272 19.90 -27.70 -9.28
CA GLU A 272 19.89 -26.25 -9.05
C GLU A 272 20.55 -25.87 -7.71
N VAL A 273 20.96 -26.85 -6.90
CA VAL A 273 21.65 -26.64 -5.62
C VAL A 273 23.15 -26.77 -5.81
N SER A 274 23.94 -25.87 -5.23
CA SER A 274 25.40 -25.94 -5.35
C SER A 274 25.94 -27.24 -4.73
N PRO A 275 26.94 -27.89 -5.34
CA PRO A 275 27.50 -29.15 -4.81
C PRO A 275 28.00 -29.06 -3.35
N GLY A 276 28.42 -27.87 -2.91
CA GLY A 276 28.82 -27.61 -1.53
C GLY A 276 27.64 -27.59 -0.54
N GLU A 277 26.47 -27.11 -0.97
CA GLU A 277 25.26 -27.05 -0.13
C GLU A 277 24.61 -28.43 0.02
N LEU A 278 24.61 -29.24 -1.05
CA LEU A 278 24.17 -30.65 -1.00
C LEU A 278 25.01 -31.52 -0.05
N SER A 279 26.24 -31.09 0.25
CA SER A 279 27.14 -31.80 1.18
C SER A 279 26.97 -31.37 2.64
N ASP A 280 26.21 -30.31 2.91
CA ASP A 280 25.90 -29.84 4.26
C ASP A 280 24.67 -30.59 4.81
N PRO A 281 24.82 -31.40 5.87
CA PRO A 281 23.71 -32.15 6.46
C PRO A 281 22.63 -31.26 7.12
N THR A 282 22.86 -29.96 7.22
CA THR A 282 21.90 -28.97 7.75
C THR A 282 21.18 -28.18 6.66
N PHE A 283 21.53 -28.39 5.38
CA PHE A 283 20.87 -27.73 4.27
C PHE A 283 19.46 -28.30 4.05
N VAL A 284 18.46 -27.42 4.08
CA VAL A 284 17.06 -27.75 3.75
C VAL A 284 16.72 -27.01 2.46
N PRO A 285 16.48 -27.73 1.34
CA PRO A 285 16.12 -27.08 0.08
C PRO A 285 14.79 -26.34 0.25
N TRP A 286 14.69 -25.18 -0.38
CA TRP A 286 13.45 -24.42 -0.37
C TRP A 286 12.39 -25.17 -1.17
N SER A 287 11.14 -24.97 -0.77
CA SER A 287 10.00 -25.42 -1.57
C SER A 287 9.46 -24.28 -2.41
N HIS A 288 8.91 -24.60 -3.57
CA HIS A 288 8.33 -23.66 -4.50
C HIS A 288 6.89 -24.05 -4.79
N GLN A 289 6.08 -23.05 -5.16
CA GLN A 289 4.72 -23.28 -5.60
C GLN A 289 4.69 -24.19 -6.83
N SER A 290 3.75 -25.11 -6.84
CA SER A 290 3.63 -26.11 -7.91
C SER A 290 3.13 -25.53 -9.24
N GLU A 291 2.41 -24.42 -9.17
CA GLU A 291 1.81 -23.72 -10.31
C GLU A 291 2.36 -22.29 -10.40
N PRO A 292 2.58 -21.71 -11.60
CA PRO A 292 3.05 -20.33 -11.73
C PRO A 292 2.09 -19.29 -11.13
N ALA A 293 0.79 -19.60 -11.12
CA ALA A 293 -0.24 -18.83 -10.45
C ALA A 293 -1.38 -19.75 -9.99
N SER A 294 -1.91 -19.48 -8.80
CA SER A 294 -2.99 -20.25 -8.19
C SER A 294 -4.28 -19.45 -8.14
N PRO A 295 -5.37 -19.93 -8.76
CA PRO A 295 -6.66 -19.24 -8.79
C PRO A 295 -7.50 -19.50 -7.53
N LEU A 296 -8.21 -18.49 -7.08
CA LEU A 296 -9.22 -18.53 -6.01
C LEU A 296 -10.42 -17.69 -6.44
N ALA A 297 -11.64 -18.14 -6.18
CA ALA A 297 -12.83 -17.33 -6.45
C ALA A 297 -13.70 -17.17 -5.20
N CYS A 298 -14.40 -16.04 -5.16
CA CYS A 298 -15.37 -15.71 -4.12
C CYS A 298 -16.71 -15.29 -4.74
N ALA A 299 -17.81 -15.82 -4.20
CA ALA A 299 -19.16 -15.35 -4.46
C ALA A 299 -19.59 -14.42 -3.32
N ARG A 300 -19.93 -13.18 -3.66
CA ARG A 300 -20.35 -12.15 -2.71
C ARG A 300 -21.83 -11.84 -2.84
N GLN A 301 -22.51 -11.83 -1.70
CA GLN A 301 -23.92 -11.50 -1.58
C GLN A 301 -24.12 -10.39 -0.55
N GLU A 302 -25.10 -9.53 -0.81
CA GLU A 302 -25.54 -8.49 0.11
C GLU A 302 -27.02 -8.67 0.47
N GLN A 303 -27.37 -8.26 1.68
CA GLN A 303 -28.74 -8.20 2.18
C GLN A 303 -28.94 -6.93 2.99
N TYR A 304 -30.08 -6.26 2.82
CA TYR A 304 -30.46 -5.06 3.56
C TYR A 304 -31.73 -5.32 4.37
N CYS A 305 -31.79 -4.80 5.59
CA CYS A 305 -32.89 -5.01 6.52
C CYS A 305 -33.35 -3.69 7.16
N THR A 306 -34.64 -3.59 7.47
CA THR A 306 -35.18 -2.50 8.30
C THR A 306 -34.73 -2.65 9.75
N SER A 307 -34.82 -1.55 10.52
CA SER A 307 -34.60 -1.57 11.97
C SER A 307 -35.37 -2.70 12.67
N GLY A 308 -34.68 -3.41 13.57
CA GLY A 308 -35.24 -4.56 14.29
C GLY A 308 -35.20 -5.90 13.53
N GLY A 309 -34.65 -5.94 12.30
CA GLY A 309 -34.38 -7.18 11.57
C GLY A 309 -35.60 -7.93 11.02
N GLY A 310 -36.80 -7.35 11.12
CA GLY A 310 -38.05 -8.03 10.78
C GLY A 310 -38.38 -8.09 9.28
N ASN A 311 -37.86 -7.18 8.45
CA ASN A 311 -38.10 -7.14 7.01
C ASN A 311 -36.78 -6.91 6.26
N CYS A 312 -36.38 -7.89 5.44
CA CYS A 312 -35.09 -7.91 4.74
C CYS A 312 -35.27 -8.24 3.26
N THR A 313 -34.34 -7.75 2.43
CA THR A 313 -34.18 -8.22 1.06
C THR A 313 -33.71 -9.68 1.06
N PRO A 314 -33.87 -10.44 -0.04
CA PRO A 314 -33.08 -11.66 -0.22
C PRO A 314 -31.57 -11.34 -0.23
N LEU A 315 -30.76 -12.35 0.07
CA LEU A 315 -29.34 -12.32 -0.28
C LEU A 315 -29.23 -12.41 -1.81
N SER A 316 -28.59 -11.41 -2.41
CA SER A 316 -28.40 -11.33 -3.86
C SER A 316 -27.11 -10.59 -4.19
N SER A 317 -26.78 -10.43 -5.48
CA SER A 317 -25.66 -9.59 -5.91
C SER A 317 -25.78 -8.17 -5.34
N SER A 318 -24.66 -7.45 -5.27
CA SER A 318 -24.63 -6.11 -4.67
C SER A 318 -25.59 -5.15 -5.39
N HIS A 319 -25.73 -5.29 -6.71
CA HIS A 319 -26.66 -4.47 -7.48
C HIS A 319 -28.12 -4.83 -7.19
N ASP A 320 -28.47 -6.11 -7.26
CA ASP A 320 -29.86 -6.57 -7.06
C ASP A 320 -30.31 -6.33 -5.61
N ALA A 321 -29.40 -6.48 -4.63
CA ALA A 321 -29.68 -6.21 -3.23
C ALA A 321 -29.97 -4.73 -3.01
N LYS A 322 -29.20 -3.83 -3.64
CA LYS A 322 -29.43 -2.38 -3.58
C LYS A 322 -30.72 -1.98 -4.31
N LEU A 323 -31.07 -2.64 -5.40
CA LEU A 323 -32.36 -2.42 -6.08
C LEU A 323 -33.54 -2.83 -5.20
N ALA A 324 -33.46 -4.01 -4.55
CA ALA A 324 -34.48 -4.47 -3.61
C ALA A 324 -34.54 -3.58 -2.36
N ALA A 325 -33.41 -3.03 -1.90
CA ALA A 325 -33.37 -2.10 -0.78
C ALA A 325 -34.12 -0.78 -1.08
N LYS A 326 -34.10 -0.30 -2.34
CA LYS A 326 -34.86 0.90 -2.74
C LYS A 326 -36.36 0.73 -2.51
N SER A 327 -36.91 -0.46 -2.78
CA SER A 327 -38.33 -0.73 -2.53
C SER A 327 -38.60 -0.99 -1.05
N LEU A 328 -37.63 -1.57 -0.33
CA LEU A 328 -37.72 -1.83 1.12
C LEU A 328 -37.82 -0.53 1.95
N PHE A 329 -37.03 0.50 1.62
CA PHE A 329 -36.94 1.74 2.40
C PHE A 329 -37.84 2.88 1.89
N ARG A 330 -38.75 2.59 0.96
CA ARG A 330 -39.51 3.60 0.19
C ARG A 330 -40.21 4.65 1.09
N ASP A 331 -40.19 5.91 0.65
CA ASP A 331 -40.96 7.05 1.20
C ASP A 331 -40.68 7.41 2.68
N THR A 332 -39.46 7.19 3.16
CA THR A 332 -39.04 7.51 4.55
C THR A 332 -37.67 8.21 4.61
N ASP A 333 -37.36 8.87 5.72
CA ASP A 333 -36.02 9.41 6.01
C ASP A 333 -34.94 8.30 6.04
N GLN A 334 -35.34 7.05 6.32
CA GLN A 334 -34.49 5.87 6.23
C GLN A 334 -33.90 5.69 4.82
N TYR A 335 -34.68 5.95 3.75
CA TYR A 335 -34.16 5.87 2.37
C TYR A 335 -33.03 6.86 2.13
N GLN A 336 -33.17 8.10 2.61
CA GLN A 336 -32.13 9.12 2.41
C GLN A 336 -30.86 8.78 3.18
N ARG A 337 -30.99 8.23 4.39
CA ARG A 337 -29.85 7.77 5.19
C ARG A 337 -29.16 6.57 4.57
N TRP A 338 -29.92 5.58 4.12
CA TRP A 338 -29.40 4.43 3.37
C TRP A 338 -28.69 4.87 2.09
N LYS A 339 -29.31 5.77 1.31
CA LYS A 339 -28.70 6.34 0.10
C LYS A 339 -27.41 7.09 0.43
N TRP A 340 -27.37 7.86 1.52
CA TRP A 340 -26.18 8.58 1.96
C TRP A 340 -25.06 7.60 2.31
N ILE A 341 -25.31 6.59 3.15
CA ILE A 341 -24.30 5.58 3.53
C ILE A 341 -23.79 4.82 2.30
N THR A 342 -24.70 4.31 1.46
CA THR A 342 -24.30 3.56 0.24
C THR A 342 -23.56 4.44 -0.77
N THR A 343 -23.79 5.76 -0.77
CA THR A 343 -23.03 6.71 -1.58
C THR A 343 -21.66 6.98 -0.96
N ALA A 344 -21.59 7.17 0.36
CA ALA A 344 -20.34 7.39 1.09
C ALA A 344 -19.38 6.20 0.96
N THR A 345 -19.92 4.98 0.91
CA THR A 345 -19.15 3.74 0.71
C THR A 345 -19.04 3.32 -0.76
N LYS A 346 -19.51 4.15 -1.72
CA LYS A 346 -19.57 3.77 -3.14
C LYS A 346 -18.19 3.54 -3.77
N GLN A 347 -17.22 4.41 -3.50
CA GLN A 347 -15.85 4.28 -4.05
C GLN A 347 -15.00 3.23 -3.32
N ILE A 348 -15.41 2.90 -2.10
CA ILE A 348 -14.85 1.85 -1.25
C ILE A 348 -15.76 0.62 -1.36
N THR A 349 -16.52 0.46 -2.47
CA THR A 349 -17.44 -0.67 -2.60
C THR A 349 -16.63 -1.93 -2.37
N ALA A 350 -16.94 -2.57 -1.24
CA ALA A 350 -15.97 -3.27 -0.42
C ALA A 350 -15.74 -4.69 -0.93
N ASP A 351 -15.40 -4.78 -2.20
CA ASP A 351 -15.04 -6.04 -2.84
C ASP A 351 -13.56 -6.33 -2.56
N GLU A 352 -13.21 -7.60 -2.74
CA GLU A 352 -11.86 -8.08 -2.49
C GLU A 352 -10.89 -7.43 -3.50
N VAL A 353 -11.41 -7.03 -4.67
CA VAL A 353 -10.65 -6.35 -5.73
C VAL A 353 -10.09 -5.02 -5.25
N TYR A 354 -10.87 -4.19 -4.54
CA TYR A 354 -10.36 -2.92 -4.02
C TYR A 354 -9.21 -3.12 -3.03
N VAL A 355 -9.36 -4.06 -2.08
CA VAL A 355 -8.31 -4.35 -1.08
C VAL A 355 -7.06 -4.87 -1.77
N ILE A 356 -7.19 -5.82 -2.69
CA ILE A 356 -6.08 -6.39 -3.44
C ILE A 356 -5.44 -5.35 -4.36
N GLY A 357 -6.22 -4.49 -5.01
CA GLY A 357 -5.72 -3.44 -5.88
C GLY A 357 -4.95 -2.35 -5.14
N ALA A 358 -5.44 -1.94 -3.97
CA ALA A 358 -4.83 -0.90 -3.14
C ALA A 358 -3.59 -1.41 -2.38
N LEU A 359 -3.68 -2.60 -1.77
CA LEU A 359 -2.63 -3.16 -0.94
C LEU A 359 -1.68 -4.08 -1.70
N ARG A 360 -2.01 -4.57 -2.90
CA ARG A 360 -1.17 -5.48 -3.69
C ARG A 360 -0.68 -6.65 -2.85
N SER A 361 0.61 -6.97 -2.85
CA SER A 361 1.16 -8.10 -2.08
C SER A 361 0.91 -7.92 -0.58
N GLN A 362 0.86 -6.68 -0.06
CA GLN A 362 0.56 -6.37 1.32
C GLN A 362 -0.87 -6.74 1.74
N ALA A 363 -1.74 -7.14 0.81
CA ALA A 363 -3.03 -7.74 1.12
C ALA A 363 -2.89 -9.15 1.74
N LEU A 364 -1.71 -9.80 1.67
CA LEU A 364 -1.51 -11.14 2.23
C LEU A 364 -1.05 -11.06 3.68
N ALA A 365 -1.82 -11.65 4.60
CA ALA A 365 -1.43 -11.84 5.99
C ALA A 365 -0.21 -12.77 6.11
N SER A 366 -0.03 -13.71 5.18
CA SER A 366 1.16 -14.58 5.13
C SER A 366 2.48 -13.80 5.08
N ARG A 367 2.46 -12.56 4.58
CA ARG A 367 3.63 -11.68 4.53
C ARG A 367 4.17 -11.24 5.88
N PHE A 368 3.40 -11.40 6.96
CA PHE A 368 3.93 -11.16 8.30
C PHE A 368 5.11 -12.10 8.64
N ASN A 369 5.22 -13.24 7.95
CA ASN A 369 6.35 -14.17 8.06
C ASN A 369 7.18 -14.25 6.76
N PHE A 370 7.19 -13.19 5.95
CA PHE A 370 7.93 -13.12 4.69
C PHE A 370 9.13 -12.17 4.80
N LEU A 371 10.30 -12.61 4.38
CA LEU A 371 11.51 -11.79 4.38
C LEU A 371 12.40 -12.13 3.19
N GLY A 372 12.75 -11.13 2.39
CA GLY A 372 13.74 -11.27 1.31
C GLY A 372 13.43 -12.41 0.36
N GLY A 373 12.24 -12.44 -0.26
CA GLY A 373 11.88 -13.49 -1.21
C GLY A 373 11.64 -14.87 -0.61
N VAL A 374 11.75 -15.02 0.71
CA VAL A 374 11.54 -16.29 1.42
C VAL A 374 10.32 -16.17 2.33
N GLN A 375 9.37 -17.08 2.11
CA GLN A 375 8.22 -17.30 2.96
C GLN A 375 8.61 -18.24 4.10
N GLY A 376 8.52 -17.73 5.33
CA GLY A 376 8.58 -18.53 6.54
C GLY A 376 7.39 -19.48 6.67
N ALA A 377 7.38 -20.32 7.71
CA ALA A 377 6.28 -21.25 7.98
C ALA A 377 4.92 -20.55 7.97
N ILE A 378 3.97 -21.13 7.25
CA ILE A 378 2.56 -20.72 7.20
C ILE A 378 1.69 -21.92 7.60
N PRO A 379 0.52 -21.70 8.21
CA PRO A 379 -0.42 -22.77 8.51
C PRO A 379 -1.06 -23.34 7.23
N ASP A 380 -1.62 -24.54 7.34
CA ASP A 380 -2.27 -25.24 6.22
C ASP A 380 -3.57 -24.57 5.73
N ASN A 381 -4.08 -23.59 6.49
CA ASN A 381 -5.26 -22.79 6.17
C ASN A 381 -4.93 -21.30 5.95
N GLN A 382 -3.72 -20.99 5.51
CA GLN A 382 -3.25 -19.62 5.30
C GLN A 382 -4.12 -18.84 4.32
N TRP A 383 -4.59 -19.45 3.23
CA TRP A 383 -5.46 -18.78 2.27
C TRP A 383 -6.78 -18.34 2.90
N GLN A 384 -7.35 -19.13 3.83
CA GLN A 384 -8.53 -18.72 4.58
C GLN A 384 -8.24 -17.52 5.47
N LEU A 385 -7.05 -17.47 6.08
CA LEU A 385 -6.63 -16.33 6.90
C LEU A 385 -6.44 -15.07 6.05
N ASP A 386 -5.92 -15.21 4.82
CA ASP A 386 -5.80 -14.09 3.88
C ASP A 386 -7.17 -13.56 3.46
N VAL A 387 -8.13 -14.43 3.14
CA VAL A 387 -9.52 -14.03 2.81
C VAL A 387 -10.20 -13.34 4.01
N GLN A 388 -10.02 -13.87 5.21
CA GLN A 388 -10.54 -13.23 6.44
C GLN A 388 -9.90 -11.86 6.68
N TYR A 389 -8.60 -11.74 6.42
CA TYR A 389 -7.90 -10.47 6.52
C TYR A 389 -8.45 -9.44 5.52
N TRP A 390 -8.71 -9.84 4.27
CA TRP A 390 -9.36 -8.96 3.28
C TRP A 390 -10.73 -8.48 3.76
N HIS A 391 -11.55 -9.40 4.27
CA HIS A 391 -12.87 -9.04 4.80
C HIS A 391 -12.80 -8.09 6.00
N ALA A 392 -11.85 -8.30 6.92
CA ALA A 392 -11.64 -7.39 8.05
C ALA A 392 -11.20 -5.99 7.59
N VAL A 393 -10.30 -5.91 6.60
CA VAL A 393 -9.88 -4.64 5.99
C VAL A 393 -11.06 -3.94 5.31
N GLN A 394 -11.91 -4.68 4.59
CA GLN A 394 -13.13 -4.16 3.96
C GLN A 394 -14.04 -3.49 4.99
N LEU A 395 -14.39 -4.20 6.08
CA LEU A 395 -15.27 -3.68 7.13
C LEU A 395 -14.69 -2.43 7.81
N ALA A 396 -13.40 -2.44 8.14
CA ALA A 396 -12.73 -1.28 8.72
C ALA A 396 -12.71 -0.08 7.75
N THR A 397 -12.50 -0.33 6.46
CA THR A 397 -12.49 0.73 5.44
C THR A 397 -13.89 1.30 5.23
N MET A 398 -14.96 0.49 5.36
CA MET A 398 -16.33 1.01 5.36
C MET A 398 -16.58 1.99 6.52
N GLN A 399 -16.15 1.66 7.73
CA GLN A 399 -16.29 2.56 8.88
C GLN A 399 -15.54 3.88 8.65
N LYS A 400 -14.31 3.79 8.12
CA LYS A 400 -13.51 4.97 7.75
C LYS A 400 -14.19 5.81 6.67
N ALA A 401 -14.74 5.18 5.63
CA ALA A 401 -15.41 5.87 4.52
C ALA A 401 -16.54 6.77 5.00
N VAL A 402 -17.37 6.27 5.92
CA VAL A 402 -18.49 7.00 6.50
C VAL A 402 -17.99 8.23 7.26
N VAL A 403 -16.92 8.09 8.06
CA VAL A 403 -16.31 9.19 8.81
C VAL A 403 -15.70 10.22 7.88
N ASP A 404 -14.92 9.79 6.88
CA ASP A 404 -14.26 10.70 5.93
C ASP A 404 -15.28 11.57 5.18
N VAL A 405 -16.38 10.98 4.72
CA VAL A 405 -17.44 11.70 4.02
C VAL A 405 -18.22 12.62 4.98
N ALA A 406 -18.42 12.22 6.23
CA ALA A 406 -19.10 13.03 7.24
C ALA A 406 -18.27 14.25 7.70
N ILE A 407 -16.95 14.10 7.80
CA ILE A 407 -16.03 15.22 8.09
C ILE A 407 -16.09 16.24 6.94
N GLY A 408 -16.23 15.78 5.70
CA GLY A 408 -16.25 16.64 4.53
C GLY A 408 -14.88 17.31 4.30
N PRO A 409 -14.81 18.35 3.46
CA PRO A 409 -13.61 19.18 3.40
C PRO A 409 -13.44 19.87 4.76
N LEU A 410 -12.24 19.74 5.33
CA LEU A 410 -11.89 20.35 6.62
C LEU A 410 -12.27 21.84 6.60
N ALA A 411 -12.95 22.32 7.65
CA ALA A 411 -13.19 23.74 7.84
C ALA A 411 -11.85 24.50 7.90
N ASP A 412 -11.82 25.78 7.54
CA ASP A 412 -10.58 26.57 7.44
C ASP A 412 -9.67 26.43 8.68
N GLU A 413 -10.24 26.38 9.89
CA GLU A 413 -9.51 26.19 11.15
C GLU A 413 -8.91 24.77 11.29
N GLU A 414 -9.63 23.73 10.87
CA GLU A 414 -9.13 22.35 10.91
C GLU A 414 -8.09 22.10 9.80
N ALA A 415 -8.28 22.72 8.64
CA ALA A 415 -7.31 22.76 7.56
C ALA A 415 -6.03 23.47 8.01
N GLU A 416 -6.12 24.56 8.76
CA GLU A 416 -4.98 25.27 9.34
C GLU A 416 -4.18 24.36 10.29
N ILE A 417 -4.84 23.58 11.14
CA ILE A 417 -4.15 22.66 12.07
C ILE A 417 -3.47 21.51 11.31
N MET A 418 -4.10 20.98 10.27
CA MET A 418 -3.51 19.95 9.41
C MET A 418 -2.31 20.49 8.62
N LEU A 419 -2.41 21.72 8.11
CA LEU A 419 -1.30 22.41 7.47
C LEU A 419 -0.18 22.69 8.47
N GLU A 420 -0.48 23.11 9.71
CA GLU A 420 0.51 23.27 10.77
C GLU A 420 1.27 21.95 11.04
N TRP A 421 0.54 20.84 11.13
CA TRP A 421 1.14 19.51 11.27
C TRP A 421 2.03 19.14 10.07
N GLY A 422 1.60 19.45 8.86
CA GLY A 422 2.36 19.22 7.62
C GLY A 422 3.62 20.07 7.54
N ILE A 423 3.50 21.37 7.77
CA ILE A 423 4.58 22.36 7.70
C ILE A 423 5.66 22.11 8.74
N ASN A 424 5.29 21.58 9.91
CA ASN A 424 6.24 21.18 10.93
C ASN A 424 7.05 19.92 10.57
N SER A 425 6.79 19.24 9.44
CA SER A 425 7.60 18.09 9.02
C SER A 425 9.01 18.51 8.58
N THR A 426 10.00 17.62 8.76
CA THR A 426 11.41 17.91 8.47
C THR A 426 11.65 18.54 7.09
N LEU A 427 11.04 17.99 6.03
CA LEU A 427 11.23 18.50 4.67
C LEU A 427 10.56 19.86 4.45
N GLN A 428 9.42 20.10 5.10
CA GLN A 428 8.73 21.39 5.02
C GLN A 428 9.44 22.49 5.82
N LEU A 429 10.00 22.16 6.99
CA LEU A 429 10.86 23.08 7.75
C LEU A 429 12.13 23.42 6.96
N GLN A 430 12.73 22.44 6.27
CA GLN A 430 13.85 22.69 5.37
C GLN A 430 13.46 23.61 4.21
N ARG A 431 12.32 23.36 3.54
CA ARG A 431 11.80 24.24 2.50
C ARG A 431 11.66 25.67 3.00
N LEU A 432 10.96 25.89 4.12
CA LEU A 432 10.77 27.22 4.70
C LEU A 432 12.09 27.94 4.93
N ALA A 433 13.09 27.25 5.47
CA ALA A 433 14.42 27.85 5.70
C ALA A 433 15.12 28.29 4.40
N HIS A 434 14.96 27.55 3.30
CA HIS A 434 15.50 27.93 1.99
C HIS A 434 14.68 29.02 1.31
N GLU A 435 13.38 29.02 1.50
CA GLU A 435 12.46 29.99 0.91
C GLU A 435 12.67 31.39 1.50
N GLU A 436 12.94 31.50 2.80
CA GLU A 436 13.33 32.77 3.44
C GLU A 436 14.66 33.34 2.90
N LEU A 437 15.47 32.52 2.23
CA LEU A 437 16.69 32.95 1.52
C LEU A 437 16.43 33.33 0.06
N GLY A 438 15.16 33.39 -0.36
CA GLY A 438 14.73 33.73 -1.72
C GLY A 438 14.84 32.59 -2.74
N ILE A 439 15.05 31.35 -2.29
CA ILE A 439 15.12 30.19 -3.19
C ILE A 439 13.70 29.73 -3.49
N GLN A 440 13.25 29.95 -4.73
CA GLN A 440 11.89 29.72 -5.24
C GLN A 440 11.96 29.40 -6.75
N PRO A 441 10.87 28.95 -7.41
CA PRO A 441 9.56 28.58 -6.85
C PRO A 441 9.52 27.12 -6.35
N TRP A 442 8.65 26.91 -5.35
CA TRP A 442 8.33 25.59 -4.79
C TRP A 442 6.92 25.17 -5.16
N SER A 443 6.72 23.86 -5.36
CA SER A 443 5.40 23.23 -5.46
C SER A 443 5.21 22.13 -4.41
N ARG A 444 3.96 21.68 -4.27
CA ARG A 444 3.52 20.72 -3.23
C ARG A 444 3.81 21.20 -1.81
N CYS A 445 3.68 22.52 -1.58
CA CYS A 445 3.95 23.18 -0.30
C CYS A 445 2.93 22.83 0.80
N ASP A 446 1.78 22.29 0.43
CA ASP A 446 0.70 21.77 1.28
C ASP A 446 0.82 20.26 1.57
N GLY A 447 1.75 19.57 0.90
CA GLY A 447 2.01 18.14 1.07
C GLY A 447 3.23 17.82 1.94
N PRO A 448 3.53 16.54 2.21
CA PRO A 448 4.68 16.15 3.03
C PRO A 448 6.03 16.26 2.33
N ILE A 449 6.06 16.30 1.00
CA ILE A 449 7.26 16.31 0.17
C ILE A 449 7.19 17.53 -0.76
N PRO A 450 7.81 18.67 -0.38
CA PRO A 450 7.89 19.85 -1.24
C PRO A 450 8.88 19.61 -2.39
N CYS A 451 8.62 20.23 -3.54
CA CYS A 451 9.44 20.12 -4.74
C CYS A 451 9.94 21.50 -5.18
N LEU A 452 11.25 21.62 -5.44
CA LEU A 452 11.81 22.81 -6.08
C LEU A 452 11.65 22.66 -7.59
N GLU A 453 10.97 23.60 -8.25
CA GLU A 453 10.67 23.51 -9.68
C GLU A 453 11.79 24.07 -10.56
N SER A 454 12.73 24.80 -9.97
CA SER A 454 13.90 25.32 -10.65
C SER A 454 15.10 24.39 -10.49
N SER A 455 16.04 24.46 -11.43
CA SER A 455 17.37 23.85 -11.28
C SER A 455 18.28 24.64 -10.32
N ALA A 456 17.70 25.51 -9.47
CA ALA A 456 18.46 26.34 -8.54
C ALA A 456 19.13 25.46 -7.48
N ARG A 457 20.33 25.87 -7.07
CA ARG A 457 21.04 25.20 -5.98
C ARG A 457 20.48 25.65 -4.65
N LEU A 458 20.34 24.71 -3.71
CA LEU A 458 19.95 25.01 -2.34
C LEU A 458 21.07 25.75 -1.58
N ALA A 459 20.68 26.47 -0.53
CA ALA A 459 21.62 27.18 0.33
C ALA A 459 22.61 26.21 1.00
N ARG A 460 23.86 26.65 1.17
CA ARG A 460 24.90 25.90 1.87
C ARG A 460 25.04 26.35 3.32
N LEU A 461 25.58 25.48 4.17
CA LEU A 461 25.87 25.81 5.57
C LEU A 461 27.15 26.66 5.66
N ASP A 462 27.06 27.80 6.35
CA ASP A 462 28.20 28.59 6.80
C ASP A 462 28.49 28.27 8.27
N ILE A 463 29.72 27.83 8.52
CA ILE A 463 30.23 27.43 9.84
C ILE A 463 31.34 28.35 10.33
N SER A 464 31.49 29.55 9.74
CA SER A 464 32.49 30.54 10.15
C SER A 464 32.36 30.93 11.63
N ASP A 465 31.12 30.96 12.15
CA ASP A 465 30.84 30.90 13.58
C ASP A 465 30.27 29.52 13.94
N ALA A 466 31.10 28.66 14.51
CA ALA A 466 30.70 27.30 14.89
C ALA A 466 29.58 27.26 15.96
N LYS A 467 29.37 28.36 16.71
CA LYS A 467 28.27 28.45 17.70
C LYS A 467 26.98 29.00 17.09
N HIS A 468 27.04 29.52 15.86
CA HIS A 468 25.89 30.09 15.16
C HIS A 468 25.92 29.74 13.66
N PRO A 469 25.81 28.45 13.32
CA PRO A 469 25.78 28.02 11.93
C PRO A 469 24.51 28.53 11.25
N LYS A 470 24.64 29.00 10.00
CA LYS A 470 23.53 29.57 9.23
C LYS A 470 23.55 29.13 7.77
N PHE A 471 22.40 29.13 7.12
CA PHE A 471 22.35 28.94 5.68
C PHE A 471 22.74 30.24 4.95
N ILE A 472 23.49 30.09 3.86
CA ILE A 472 23.83 31.18 2.94
C ILE A 472 23.44 30.74 1.52
N ALA A 473 22.62 31.55 0.86
CA ALA A 473 22.32 31.39 -0.56
C ALA A 473 23.59 31.64 -1.38
N GLU A 474 23.85 30.79 -2.37
CA GLU A 474 24.94 31.03 -3.31
C GLU A 474 24.55 32.24 -4.17
N THR A 475 25.12 33.41 -3.87
CA THR A 475 25.02 34.57 -4.77
C THR A 475 25.55 34.13 -6.12
N LEU A 476 24.72 34.18 -7.16
CA LEU A 476 25.16 34.07 -8.55
C LEU A 476 26.22 35.15 -8.77
N ILE A 477 27.50 34.80 -8.62
CA ILE A 477 28.59 35.61 -9.14
C ILE A 477 28.38 35.57 -10.65
N PRO A 478 28.14 36.69 -11.35
CA PRO A 478 28.07 36.68 -12.79
C PRO A 478 29.39 36.10 -13.29
N GLU A 479 29.32 35.06 -14.12
CA GLU A 479 30.48 34.53 -14.83
C GLU A 479 31.23 35.71 -15.44
N LYS A 480 32.44 36.01 -14.94
CA LYS A 480 33.32 36.95 -15.63
C LYS A 480 33.60 36.34 -16.99
N SER A 481 33.11 36.97 -18.05
CA SER A 481 33.48 36.63 -19.42
C SER A 481 35.01 36.76 -19.54
N TYR A 482 35.70 35.62 -19.52
CA TYR A 482 37.10 35.57 -19.91
C TYR A 482 37.18 35.54 -21.43
N THR A 483 37.05 36.73 -22.04
CA THR A 483 37.63 36.99 -23.36
C THR A 483 38.86 37.85 -23.14
N ASP A 484 39.98 37.39 -23.72
CA ASP A 484 41.26 38.07 -23.87
C ASP A 484 42.18 38.17 -22.65
N ALA A 485 43.01 37.12 -22.45
CA ALA A 485 44.44 37.27 -22.15
C ALA A 485 45.13 35.89 -22.17
N ALA A 486 45.41 35.36 -23.36
CA ALA A 486 46.41 34.31 -23.53
C ALA A 486 47.40 34.76 -24.62
N SER A 487 48.22 35.75 -24.27
CA SER A 487 49.51 35.96 -24.92
C SER A 487 50.57 36.18 -23.85
N LEU A 488 51.69 35.47 -24.04
CA LEU A 488 53.00 35.59 -23.42
C LEU A 488 53.35 34.71 -22.20
N SER A 489 54.17 33.71 -22.56
CA SER A 489 55.42 33.22 -21.91
C SER A 489 55.24 32.24 -20.74
N SER A 490 55.53 30.94 -20.89
CA SER A 490 56.86 30.27 -20.99
C SER A 490 57.72 30.57 -19.74
N GLN A 491 58.02 29.65 -18.82
CA GLN A 491 58.83 28.43 -18.98
C GLN A 491 58.91 27.65 -17.61
N PRO A 492 59.62 26.50 -17.45
CA PRO A 492 58.98 25.25 -17.02
C PRO A 492 59.68 24.51 -15.83
N ALA A 493 59.34 23.21 -15.68
CA ALA A 493 60.01 22.10 -14.98
C ALA A 493 59.29 21.64 -13.69
N HIS A 494 59.11 20.35 -13.37
CA HIS A 494 59.83 19.14 -13.78
C HIS A 494 58.88 17.92 -13.81
N GLN A 495 59.11 17.03 -14.78
CA GLN A 495 58.49 15.72 -14.94
C GLN A 495 58.86 14.75 -13.81
N THR A 496 57.94 13.86 -13.45
CA THR A 496 58.27 12.43 -13.37
C THR A 496 57.07 11.59 -13.81
N SER A 497 57.26 10.95 -14.96
CA SER A 497 56.48 9.87 -15.60
C SER A 497 56.63 8.58 -14.77
N THR A 498 55.66 7.67 -14.67
CA THR A 498 55.29 6.64 -15.68
C THR A 498 53.98 5.96 -15.24
N LYS A 499 52.90 5.93 -16.06
CA LYS A 499 52.56 4.94 -17.12
C LYS A 499 52.21 3.55 -16.53
N GLU A 500 51.12 2.86 -16.89
CA GLU A 500 50.47 2.63 -18.20
C GLU A 500 49.04 2.05 -17.98
N SER A 501 47.97 2.54 -18.66
CA SER A 501 47.31 2.02 -19.90
C SER A 501 46.42 0.77 -19.69
N PHE A 502 45.23 0.53 -20.24
CA PHE A 502 44.46 0.82 -21.49
C PHE A 502 42.96 0.83 -21.09
N ARG A 503 41.99 1.63 -21.59
CA ARG A 503 41.48 1.99 -22.94
C ARG A 503 40.45 1.00 -23.53
N GLU A 504 39.20 1.46 -23.66
CA GLU A 504 38.17 1.16 -24.69
C GLU A 504 37.07 2.24 -24.48
N SER A 505 36.67 3.18 -25.34
CA SER A 505 36.48 3.35 -26.79
C SER A 505 35.38 2.49 -27.41
N SER A 506 34.15 3.01 -27.37
CA SER A 506 33.02 2.66 -28.22
C SER A 506 33.26 3.05 -29.69
N PRO A 507 32.64 2.35 -30.65
CA PRO A 507 32.38 2.90 -31.97
C PRO A 507 30.89 3.13 -32.26
N THR A 508 30.71 4.26 -32.94
CA THR A 508 29.63 4.83 -33.75
C THR A 508 28.92 3.94 -34.76
N ALA A 509 27.67 4.34 -35.11
CA ALA A 509 27.17 4.73 -36.45
C ALA A 509 25.68 4.36 -36.60
N SER A 510 24.78 5.02 -37.33
CA SER A 510 24.68 6.29 -38.07
C SER A 510 23.29 6.25 -38.71
N LEU A 511 22.53 7.35 -38.75
CA LEU A 511 21.38 7.47 -39.66
C LEU A 511 21.38 8.85 -40.32
N SER A 512 21.35 8.82 -41.65
CA SER A 512 21.38 9.95 -42.55
C SER A 512 19.98 10.48 -42.88
N GLN A 513 19.97 11.77 -43.18
CA GLN A 513 18.88 12.70 -43.49
C GLN A 513 17.84 12.27 -44.54
N ARG A 514 16.60 12.79 -44.38
CA ARG A 514 15.84 13.38 -45.49
C ARG A 514 14.82 14.45 -45.06
N LYS A 515 15.14 15.69 -45.47
CA LYS A 515 14.32 16.85 -45.93
C LYS A 515 12.99 17.26 -45.26
N GLU A 516 12.97 18.53 -44.87
CA GLU A 516 11.83 19.43 -44.64
C GLU A 516 10.96 19.69 -45.89
N SER A 517 9.67 19.96 -45.66
CA SER A 517 8.96 21.08 -46.31
C SER A 517 7.79 21.57 -45.46
N ASP A 518 7.68 22.89 -45.35
CA ASP A 518 6.66 23.72 -44.69
C ASP A 518 5.18 23.41 -45.03
N GLY A 519 4.28 23.86 -44.14
CA GLY A 519 2.88 24.15 -44.48
C GLY A 519 1.97 24.36 -43.27
N ASP A 520 1.67 25.63 -42.95
CA ASP A 520 0.59 26.11 -42.07
C ASP A 520 -0.79 25.48 -42.35
N ILE A 521 -1.68 25.48 -41.34
CA ILE A 521 -3.11 25.92 -41.36
C ILE A 521 -3.95 25.21 -40.27
N MET A 522 -4.35 26.00 -39.25
CA MET A 522 -5.72 26.25 -38.74
C MET A 522 -6.62 25.11 -38.15
N SER A 523 -6.98 25.31 -36.87
CA SER A 523 -8.26 25.06 -36.17
C SER A 523 -9.12 23.82 -36.45
N MET A 524 -9.39 23.03 -35.41
CA MET A 524 -10.73 22.82 -34.81
C MET A 524 -10.61 22.24 -33.41
#